data_AF-A0A1C4A8Y5-F1
#
_entry.id   AF-A0A1C4A8Y5-F1
#
_cell.length_a   1.000
_cell.length_b   1.000
_cell.length_c   1.000
_cell.angle_alpha   90.00
_cell.angle_beta   90.00
_cell.angle_gamma   90.00
#
_symmetry.space_group_name_H-M   'P 1'
#
loop_
_entity.id
_entity.type
_entity.pdbx_description
1 polymer ?
#
loop_
_entity_poly.entity_id
_entity_poly.type
_entity_poly.pdbx_seq_one_letter_code
_entity_poly.pdbx_strand_id
1 'polypeptide(L)'
;MAVNDYYFGYGASGRGDWYANTLDGQMKVQNENNPGLTAFSIHIIGGVVFLTMKDDSTGRQNKVVESTAGGYSDEVDMSKPITKYILGDNDKVYGLKTSDEQVSLTTGFGEYNDDGTTSDYQPAQDFVLSGDNAAQAELQKLISAYR
;
A
#
# COMPACT_ATOMS: atom_id res chain seq x y z
N MET A 1 0.08 -16.57 9.73
CA MET A 1 0.29 -15.34 8.92
C MET A 1 0.52 -14.19 9.86
N ALA A 2 1.53 -13.36 9.56
CA ALA A 2 1.82 -12.14 10.28
C ALA A 2 1.16 -10.95 9.58
N VAL A 3 0.95 -9.86 10.33
CA VAL A 3 0.40 -8.59 9.84
C VAL A 3 1.19 -7.40 10.39
N ASN A 4 1.38 -6.38 9.57
CA ASN A 4 2.06 -5.15 9.93
C ASN A 4 1.50 -3.96 9.12
N ASP A 5 1.66 -2.74 9.62
CA ASP A 5 1.17 -1.49 9.02
C ASP A 5 2.18 -0.81 8.07
N TYR A 6 3.33 -1.43 7.83
CA TYR A 6 4.36 -0.97 6.88
C TYR A 6 4.11 -1.52 5.47
N TYR A 7 2.95 -1.18 4.90
CA TYR A 7 2.48 -1.64 3.57
C TYR A 7 3.10 -0.85 2.40
N PHE A 8 3.60 0.35 2.69
CA PHE A 8 4.21 1.27 1.75
C PHE A 8 5.45 1.89 2.39
N GLY A 9 6.50 2.05 1.60
CA GLY A 9 7.73 2.72 1.97
C GLY A 9 8.58 2.92 0.73
N TYR A 10 9.37 3.98 0.72
CA TYR A 10 10.22 4.36 -0.40
C TYR A 10 11.53 4.95 0.15
N GLY A 11 12.57 4.94 -0.68
CA GLY A 11 13.88 5.50 -0.32
C GLY A 11 13.90 7.02 -0.42
N ALA A 12 15.09 7.60 -0.62
CA ALA A 12 15.19 8.97 -1.10
C ALA A 12 14.74 9.01 -2.57
N SER A 13 13.42 8.98 -2.79
CA SER A 13 12.82 9.14 -4.12
C SER A 13 12.64 10.61 -4.46
N GLY A 14 11.97 10.88 -5.59
CA GLY A 14 11.60 12.23 -6.00
C GLY A 14 10.64 12.93 -5.02
N ARG A 15 10.18 14.10 -5.43
CA ARG A 15 9.21 14.94 -4.72
C ARG A 15 7.82 14.86 -5.36
N GLY A 16 7.55 13.77 -6.08
CA GLY A 16 6.25 13.49 -6.64
C GLY A 16 5.32 12.89 -5.60
N ASP A 17 4.02 13.09 -5.79
CA ASP A 17 2.99 12.40 -5.02
C ASP A 17 2.98 10.93 -5.41
N TRP A 18 2.93 10.07 -4.41
CA TRP A 18 2.80 8.63 -4.61
C TRP A 18 1.32 8.22 -4.63
N TYR A 19 1.01 7.24 -5.47
CA TYR A 19 -0.36 6.76 -5.65
C TYR A 19 -0.41 5.26 -5.94
N ALA A 20 -1.58 4.68 -5.74
CA ALA A 20 -1.97 3.35 -6.18
C ALA A 20 -3.09 3.45 -7.23
N ASN A 21 -3.10 2.56 -8.20
CA ASN A 21 -4.23 2.45 -9.13
C ASN A 21 -5.30 1.52 -8.56
N THR A 22 -6.57 1.88 -8.74
CA THR A 22 -7.73 1.01 -8.50
C THR A 22 -8.76 1.13 -9.62
N LEU A 23 -9.76 0.25 -9.60
CA LEU A 23 -10.92 0.33 -10.49
C LEU A 23 -11.72 1.63 -10.35
N ASP A 24 -11.62 2.32 -9.20
CA ASP A 24 -12.32 3.58 -8.93
C ASP A 24 -11.45 4.82 -9.23
N GLY A 25 -10.21 4.62 -9.68
CA GLY A 25 -9.23 5.66 -10.00
C GLY A 25 -7.96 5.58 -9.16
N GLN A 26 -7.12 6.61 -9.28
CA GLN A 26 -5.88 6.72 -8.51
C GLN A 26 -6.17 7.11 -7.06
N MET A 27 -5.57 6.39 -6.13
CA MET A 27 -5.61 6.64 -4.70
C MET A 27 -4.26 7.18 -4.23
N LYS A 28 -4.24 8.36 -3.62
CA LYS A 28 -2.98 8.95 -3.14
C LYS A 28 -2.52 8.31 -1.83
N VAL A 29 -1.24 7.95 -1.72
CA VAL A 29 -0.61 7.43 -0.49
C VAL A 29 0.28 8.47 0.22
N GLN A 30 0.87 9.40 -0.54
CA GLN A 30 1.73 10.46 0.00
C GLN A 30 1.53 11.77 -0.74
N ASN A 31 1.69 12.87 -0.01
CA ASN A 31 1.55 14.23 -0.53
C ASN A 31 2.85 15.04 -0.41
N GLU A 32 3.52 15.25 -1.53
CA GLU A 32 4.62 16.19 -1.73
C GLU A 32 4.17 17.47 -2.47
N ASN A 33 2.87 17.59 -2.77
CA ASN A 33 2.22 18.68 -3.50
C ASN A 33 2.46 18.68 -5.02
N ASN A 34 2.91 17.56 -5.59
CA ASN A 34 3.18 17.44 -7.03
C ASN A 34 2.55 16.15 -7.59
N PRO A 35 1.37 16.18 -8.20
CA PRO A 35 0.55 17.35 -8.59
C PRO A 35 -0.27 17.99 -7.46
N GLY A 36 -0.33 17.36 -6.28
CA GLY A 36 -1.00 17.86 -5.10
C GLY A 36 -2.35 17.23 -4.80
N LEU A 37 -2.85 17.55 -3.61
CA LEU A 37 -4.02 16.92 -2.99
C LEU A 37 -5.26 16.86 -3.90
N THR A 38 -5.54 17.92 -4.65
CA THR A 38 -6.74 18.01 -5.49
C THR A 38 -6.68 17.20 -6.78
N ALA A 39 -5.51 16.64 -7.13
CA ALA A 39 -5.35 15.81 -8.31
C ALA A 39 -5.92 14.39 -8.12
N PHE A 40 -6.15 13.98 -6.87
CA PHE A 40 -6.65 12.65 -6.52
C PHE A 40 -8.02 12.75 -5.86
N SER A 41 -8.99 12.03 -6.40
CA SER A 41 -10.35 11.99 -5.85
C SER A 41 -10.46 11.06 -4.64
N ILE A 42 -9.47 10.20 -4.41
CA ILE A 42 -9.45 9.17 -3.37
C ILE A 42 -8.12 9.24 -2.63
N HIS A 43 -8.17 9.14 -1.30
CA HIS A 43 -6.99 9.16 -0.43
C HIS A 43 -6.92 7.88 0.39
N ILE A 44 -5.71 7.33 0.49
CA ILE A 44 -5.45 6.21 1.38
C ILE A 44 -5.40 6.74 2.81
N ILE A 45 -6.29 6.24 3.66
CA ILE A 45 -6.32 6.57 5.09
C ILE A 45 -5.35 5.68 5.91
N GLY A 46 -4.98 4.54 5.35
CA GLY A 46 -4.08 3.57 5.97
C GLY A 46 -3.99 2.28 5.16
N GLY A 47 -3.19 1.35 5.64
CA GLY A 47 -2.97 0.07 4.99
C GLY A 47 -2.31 -0.95 5.90
N VAL A 48 -2.33 -2.20 5.49
CA VAL A 48 -1.66 -3.31 6.16
C VAL A 48 -1.07 -4.27 5.14
N VAL A 49 -0.03 -4.99 5.54
CA VAL A 49 0.57 -6.06 4.77
C VAL A 49 0.50 -7.37 5.55
N PHE A 50 0.05 -8.42 4.88
CA PHE A 50 0.02 -9.79 5.36
C PHE A 50 1.13 -10.59 4.69
N LEU A 51 1.87 -11.33 5.49
CA LEU A 51 3.12 -11.96 5.08
C LEU A 51 3.46 -13.17 5.96
N THR A 52 4.45 -13.95 5.54
CA THR A 52 4.98 -15.08 6.32
C THR A 52 6.40 -14.75 6.76
N MET A 53 6.65 -14.75 8.07
CA MET A 53 7.97 -14.42 8.62
C MET A 53 8.93 -15.60 8.47
N LYS A 54 10.23 -15.34 8.33
CA LYS A 54 11.25 -16.41 8.27
C LYS A 54 11.35 -17.23 9.55
N ASP A 55 10.99 -16.63 10.69
CA ASP A 55 10.98 -17.25 12.02
C ASP A 55 9.63 -17.89 12.38
N ASP A 56 8.71 -18.00 11.41
CA ASP A 56 7.34 -18.52 11.56
C ASP A 56 6.45 -17.75 12.56
N SER A 57 6.87 -16.56 13.02
CA SER A 57 6.04 -15.73 13.89
C SER A 57 4.73 -15.29 13.19
N THR A 58 3.67 -15.16 13.98
CA THR A 58 2.30 -14.88 13.48
C THR A 58 1.61 -13.78 14.28
N GLY A 59 0.50 -13.27 13.77
CA GLY A 59 -0.21 -12.14 14.38
C GLY A 59 0.46 -10.80 14.09
N ARG A 60 0.16 -9.77 14.88
CA ARG A 60 0.73 -8.43 14.69
C ARG A 60 2.22 -8.45 14.98
N GLN A 61 3.02 -8.06 13.99
CA GLN A 61 4.45 -7.88 14.12
C GLN A 61 4.77 -6.40 14.23
N ASN A 62 5.73 -6.04 15.09
CA ASN A 62 6.20 -4.66 15.22
C ASN A 62 7.36 -4.35 14.26
N LYS A 63 7.99 -5.39 13.70
CA LYS A 63 9.17 -5.26 12.85
C LYS A 63 9.10 -6.29 11.73
N VAL A 64 8.96 -5.81 10.49
CA VAL A 64 8.96 -6.63 9.27
C VAL A 64 9.92 -6.10 8.19
N VAL A 65 10.53 -4.94 8.47
CA VAL A 65 11.53 -4.25 7.64
C VAL A 65 12.60 -3.71 8.59
N GLU A 66 13.87 -3.95 8.31
CA GLU A 66 15.00 -3.35 9.03
C GLU A 66 15.49 -2.08 8.34
N SER A 67 15.48 -2.09 7.00
CA SER A 67 15.93 -0.97 6.18
C SER A 67 15.10 -0.85 4.92
N THR A 68 14.99 0.36 4.35
CA THR A 68 14.30 0.54 3.07
C THR A 68 14.93 -0.26 1.93
N ALA A 69 16.26 -0.45 1.97
CA ALA A 69 16.99 -1.20 0.94
C ALA A 69 16.70 -2.70 1.00
N GLY A 70 16.58 -3.26 2.20
CA GLY A 70 16.21 -4.67 2.39
C GLY A 70 14.71 -4.94 2.24
N GLY A 71 13.87 -3.97 2.62
CA GLY A 71 12.42 -4.07 2.50
C GLY A 71 11.87 -5.28 3.25
N TYR A 72 10.88 -5.97 2.68
CA TYR A 72 10.34 -7.18 3.28
C TYR A 72 11.36 -8.32 3.34
N SER A 73 12.35 -8.35 2.45
CA SER A 73 13.32 -9.45 2.41
C SER A 73 14.20 -9.56 3.66
N ASP A 74 14.21 -8.53 4.52
CA ASP A 74 14.91 -8.56 5.81
C ASP A 74 14.37 -9.70 6.70
N GLU A 75 13.06 -9.70 6.98
CA GLU A 75 12.43 -10.56 8.01
C GLU A 75 11.41 -11.56 7.42
N VAL A 76 11.02 -11.39 6.16
CA VAL A 76 9.91 -12.10 5.51
C VAL A 76 10.42 -13.21 4.60
N ASP A 77 9.74 -14.36 4.61
CA ASP A 77 9.92 -15.43 3.64
C ASP A 77 9.29 -15.03 2.31
N MET A 78 10.11 -14.48 1.42
CA MET A 78 9.71 -14.00 0.09
C MET A 78 9.26 -15.13 -0.86
N SER A 79 9.45 -16.41 -0.49
CA SER A 79 8.88 -17.54 -1.26
C SER A 79 7.38 -17.73 -1.02
N LYS A 80 6.82 -17.03 -0.02
CA LYS A 80 5.39 -17.06 0.30
C LYS A 80 4.69 -15.83 -0.26
N PRO A 81 3.38 -15.94 -0.58
CA PRO A 81 2.62 -14.79 -1.03
C PRO A 81 2.62 -13.66 0.00
N ILE A 82 2.73 -12.43 -0.49
CA ILE A 82 2.52 -11.21 0.28
C ILE A 82 1.20 -10.60 -0.19
N THR A 83 0.43 -10.02 0.73
CA THR A 83 -0.84 -9.36 0.40
C THR A 83 -0.91 -8.00 1.08
N LYS A 84 -1.03 -6.95 0.28
CA LYS A 84 -1.23 -5.58 0.79
C LYS A 84 -2.70 -5.23 0.74
N TYR A 85 -3.21 -4.58 1.78
CA TYR A 85 -4.51 -3.93 1.77
C TYR A 85 -4.33 -2.43 1.98
N ILE A 86 -5.08 -1.64 1.20
CA ILE A 86 -5.18 -0.19 1.35
C ILE A 86 -6.63 0.18 1.63
N LEU A 87 -6.82 1.12 2.54
CA LEU A 87 -8.12 1.59 3.01
C LEU A 87 -8.34 2.98 2.42
N GLY A 88 -9.41 3.15 1.63
CA GLY A 88 -9.77 4.42 1.01
C GLY A 88 -10.74 5.25 1.82
N ASP A 89 -10.66 6.57 1.68
CA ASP A 89 -11.67 7.53 2.16
C ASP A 89 -13.03 7.42 1.43
N ASN A 90 -13.07 6.64 0.34
CA ASN A 90 -14.25 6.28 -0.44
C ASN A 90 -14.99 5.04 0.09
N ASP A 91 -14.79 4.68 1.36
CA ASP A 91 -15.41 3.54 2.06
C ASP A 91 -15.04 2.14 1.59
N LYS A 92 -13.98 2.01 0.78
CA LYS A 92 -13.58 0.74 0.17
C LYS A 92 -12.18 0.31 0.62
N VAL A 93 -12.07 -0.98 0.89
CA VAL A 93 -10.79 -1.67 1.06
C VAL A 93 -10.40 -2.30 -0.28
N TYR A 94 -9.16 -2.09 -0.70
CA TYR A 94 -8.59 -2.73 -1.88
C TYR A 94 -7.42 -3.62 -1.49
N GLY A 95 -7.23 -4.72 -2.20
CA GLY A 95 -6.18 -5.69 -1.98
C GLY A 95 -5.28 -5.86 -3.20
N LEU A 96 -4.00 -6.10 -2.94
CA LEU A 96 -3.01 -6.54 -3.92
C LEU A 96 -2.36 -7.81 -3.39
N LYS A 97 -2.62 -8.94 -4.05
CA LYS A 97 -2.02 -10.23 -3.72
C LYS A 97 -0.92 -10.54 -4.71
N THR A 98 0.29 -10.69 -4.22
CA THR A 98 1.47 -10.98 -5.03
C THR A 98 1.97 -12.38 -4.71
N SER A 99 2.19 -13.18 -5.76
CA SER A 99 2.86 -14.48 -5.68
C SER A 99 4.23 -14.46 -6.39
N ASP A 100 4.70 -13.28 -6.75
CA ASP A 100 6.04 -13.06 -7.30
C ASP A 100 7.03 -12.99 -6.13
N GLU A 101 8.22 -13.56 -6.31
CA GLU A 101 9.30 -13.52 -5.32
C GLU A 101 9.88 -12.09 -5.17
N GLN A 102 9.54 -11.18 -6.09
CA GLN A 102 10.04 -9.80 -6.14
C GLN A 102 9.01 -8.75 -5.68
N VAL A 103 8.55 -8.87 -4.43
CA VAL A 103 7.70 -7.84 -3.80
C VAL A 103 8.57 -6.84 -3.06
N SER A 104 8.44 -5.56 -3.40
CA SER A 104 9.07 -4.44 -2.70
C SER A 104 8.05 -3.65 -1.89
N LEU A 105 8.57 -2.69 -1.12
CA LEU A 105 7.76 -1.73 -0.37
C LEU A 105 6.89 -0.85 -1.30
N THR A 106 7.35 -0.59 -2.52
CA THR A 106 6.63 0.22 -3.53
C THR A 106 5.82 -0.61 -4.53
N THR A 107 5.85 -1.96 -4.48
CA THR A 107 5.00 -2.78 -5.35
C THR A 107 3.53 -2.39 -5.18
N GLY A 108 2.87 -2.09 -6.30
CA GLY A 108 1.50 -1.59 -6.38
C GLY A 108 1.37 -0.07 -6.40
N PHE A 109 2.48 0.65 -6.28
CA PHE A 109 2.50 2.11 -6.21
C PHE A 109 3.34 2.71 -7.34
N GLY A 110 2.97 3.92 -7.73
CA GLY A 110 3.67 4.77 -8.68
C GLY A 110 3.95 6.14 -8.05
N GLU A 111 4.80 6.90 -8.70
CA GLU A 111 5.19 8.25 -8.28
C GLU A 111 4.92 9.22 -9.42
N TYR A 112 4.45 10.43 -9.16
CA TYR A 112 4.49 11.52 -10.14
C TYR A 112 5.92 12.09 -10.29
N ASN A 113 6.16 12.91 -11.31
CA ASN A 113 7.41 13.67 -11.38
C ASN A 113 7.42 14.80 -10.33
N ASP A 114 8.61 15.34 -10.05
CA ASP A 114 8.84 16.50 -9.19
C ASP A 114 8.06 17.77 -9.58
N ASP A 115 7.58 17.85 -10.82
CA ASP A 115 6.77 18.96 -11.34
C ASP A 115 5.26 18.66 -11.39
N GLY A 116 4.86 17.48 -10.91
CA GLY A 116 3.47 17.01 -10.87
C GLY A 116 2.96 16.43 -12.18
N THR A 117 3.81 16.25 -13.19
CA THR A 117 3.45 15.52 -14.42
C THR A 117 3.55 14.00 -14.21
N THR A 118 2.87 13.22 -15.04
CA THR A 118 2.96 11.76 -15.02
C THR A 118 4.40 11.31 -15.24
N SER A 119 4.91 10.43 -14.38
CA SER A 119 6.26 9.85 -14.53
C SER A 119 6.23 8.53 -15.30
N ASP A 120 7.42 8.02 -15.65
CA ASP A 120 7.58 6.65 -16.15
C ASP A 120 7.53 5.59 -15.03
N TYR A 121 7.60 6.00 -13.75
CA TYR A 121 7.46 5.12 -12.59
C TYR A 121 5.97 4.87 -12.28
N GLN A 122 5.37 4.02 -13.10
CA GLN A 122 3.97 3.63 -12.99
C GLN A 122 3.78 2.40 -12.09
N PRO A 123 2.62 2.24 -11.41
CA PRO A 123 2.30 1.01 -10.70
C PRO A 123 2.32 -0.18 -11.68
N ALA A 124 3.11 -1.20 -11.36
CA ALA A 124 3.16 -2.42 -12.19
C ALA A 124 1.90 -3.29 -12.06
N GLN A 125 1.13 -3.11 -10.98
CA GLN A 125 -0.07 -3.87 -10.67
C GLN A 125 -1.09 -2.95 -9.99
N ASP A 126 -2.36 -3.11 -10.36
CA ASP A 126 -3.46 -2.37 -9.76
C ASP A 126 -4.00 -3.09 -8.52
N PHE A 127 -4.44 -2.31 -7.54
CA PHE A 127 -5.19 -2.83 -6.40
C PHE A 127 -6.64 -3.10 -6.82
N VAL A 128 -7.16 -4.27 -6.45
CA VAL A 128 -8.53 -4.69 -6.77
C VAL A 128 -9.42 -4.59 -5.54
N LEU A 129 -10.72 -4.42 -5.74
CA LEU A 129 -11.67 -4.38 -4.62
C LEU A 129 -11.54 -5.65 -3.75
N SER A 130 -11.34 -5.47 -2.45
CA SER A 130 -11.20 -6.59 -1.53
C SER A 130 -12.53 -7.32 -1.36
N GLY A 131 -12.50 -8.66 -1.50
CA GLY A 131 -13.61 -9.54 -1.14
C GLY A 131 -13.74 -9.81 0.37
N ASP A 132 -12.88 -9.22 1.21
CA ASP A 132 -12.97 -9.34 2.66
C ASP A 132 -14.09 -8.44 3.22
N ASN A 133 -15.29 -9.00 3.31
CA ASN A 133 -16.47 -8.28 3.80
C ASN A 133 -16.32 -7.78 5.24
N ALA A 134 -15.51 -8.43 6.09
CA ALA A 134 -15.31 -7.99 7.46
C ALA A 134 -14.44 -6.71 7.50
N ALA A 135 -13.37 -6.68 6.70
CA ALA A 135 -12.55 -5.48 6.55
C ALA A 135 -13.34 -4.31 5.93
N GLN A 136 -14.17 -4.58 4.92
CA GLN A 136 -15.05 -3.57 4.33
C GLN A 136 -16.00 -2.97 5.37
N ALA A 137 -16.67 -3.82 6.16
CA ALA A 137 -17.64 -3.39 7.17
C ALA A 137 -16.97 -2.60 8.30
N GLU A 138 -15.80 -3.04 8.77
CA GLU A 138 -15.09 -2.32 9.85
C GLU A 138 -14.58 -0.96 9.37
N LEU A 139 -14.07 -0.85 8.14
CA LEU A 139 -13.68 0.44 7.57
C LEU A 139 -14.87 1.41 7.54
N GLN A 140 -16.00 0.99 6.97
CA GLN A 140 -17.22 1.80 6.90
C GLN A 140 -17.68 2.29 8.27
N LYS A 141 -17.65 1.40 9.27
CA LYS A 141 -17.97 1.74 10.65
C LYS A 141 -17.01 2.78 11.21
N LEU A 142 -15.69 2.62 11.02
CA LEU A 142 -14.68 3.55 11.55
C LEU A 142 -14.81 4.95 10.96
N ILE A 143 -14.98 5.08 9.64
CA ILE A 143 -15.04 6.38 8.97
C ILE A 143 -16.40 7.07 9.08
N SER A 144 -17.48 6.33 9.35
CA SER A 144 -18.80 6.92 9.60
C SER A 144 -18.81 7.92 10.75
N ALA A 145 -17.89 7.79 11.72
CA ALA A 145 -17.75 8.71 12.85
C ALA A 145 -17.13 10.06 12.48
N TYR A 146 -16.57 10.20 11.27
CA TYR A 146 -15.84 11.39 10.81
C TYR A 146 -16.51 12.09 9.63
N ARG A 147 -17.72 11.66 9.27
CA ARG A 147 -18.58 12.28 8.24
C ARG A 147 -19.67 13.11 8.89
#